data_AF-A0A7G1G926-F1
#
_entry.id   AF-A0A7G1G926-F1
#
_cell.length_a   1.000
_cell.length_b   1.000
_cell.length_c   1.000
_cell.angle_alpha   90.00
_cell.angle_beta   90.00
_cell.angle_gamma   90.00
#
_symmetry.space_group_name_H-M   'P 1'
#
loop_
_entity.id
_entity.type
_entity.pdbx_description
1 polymer ?
#
loop_
_entity_poly.entity_id
_entity_poly.type
_entity_poly.pdbx_seq_one_letter_code
_entity_poly.pdbx_strand_id
1 'polypeptide(L)'
;MLKIDKSVQELAKDCILNTLENCENFENKDKLLKAYKSTIKGLGSMIIQNGLYGTVIFYRSKMNPKSEKKDKEKNKKADEKKYIEYILDDLCAFFEEFYDFENIEKDNYNNFLEFLEKGNLKEFQDRILSFVGWYRRYADIFIEKDKD
;
A
#
# COMPACT_ATOMS: atom_id res chain seq x y z
N MET A 1 14.56 9.96 -24.61
CA MET A 1 15.19 9.89 -23.28
C MET A 1 14.82 8.53 -22.71
N LEU A 2 15.77 7.60 -22.57
CA LEU A 2 15.49 6.31 -21.92
C LEU A 2 15.17 6.63 -20.45
N LYS A 3 13.94 6.35 -19.99
CA LYS A 3 13.70 6.23 -18.55
C LYS A 3 14.65 5.13 -18.08
N ILE A 4 15.54 5.44 -17.15
CA ILE A 4 16.25 4.40 -16.42
C ILE A 4 15.17 3.81 -15.53
N ASP A 5 14.64 2.64 -15.91
CA ASP A 5 13.61 1.96 -15.13
C ASP A 5 14.14 1.78 -13.71
N LYS A 6 13.39 2.27 -12.71
CA LYS A 6 13.81 2.10 -11.32
C LYS A 6 13.91 0.61 -11.02
N SER A 7 14.88 0.21 -10.22
CA SER A 7 14.85 -1.15 -9.67
C SER A 7 13.69 -1.31 -8.68
N VAL A 8 13.23 -2.54 -8.50
CA VAL A 8 12.20 -2.89 -7.50
C VAL A 8 12.62 -2.44 -6.09
N GLN A 9 13.92 -2.50 -5.79
CA GLN A 9 14.51 -2.04 -4.55
C GLN A 9 14.41 -0.53 -4.38
N GLU A 10 14.72 0.24 -5.42
CA GLU A 10 14.63 1.70 -5.38
C GLU A 10 13.18 2.14 -5.18
N LEU A 11 12.24 1.56 -5.94
CA LEU A 11 10.83 1.89 -5.76
C LEU A 11 10.32 1.56 -4.34
N ALA A 12 10.64 0.36 -3.84
CA ALA A 12 10.22 -0.04 -2.49
C ALA A 12 10.77 0.88 -1.40
N LYS A 13 12.00 1.39 -1.58
CA LYS A 13 12.58 2.38 -0.67
C LYS A 13 11.86 3.72 -0.77
N ASP A 14 11.61 4.20 -1.99
CA ASP A 14 10.93 5.47 -2.24
C ASP A 14 9.52 5.48 -1.63
N CYS A 15 8.75 4.40 -1.78
CA CYS A 15 7.43 4.23 -1.16
C CYS A 15 7.47 4.43 0.37
N ILE A 16 8.44 3.80 1.05
CA ILE A 16 8.59 3.94 2.51
C ILE A 16 8.96 5.39 2.88
N LEU A 17 9.91 6.00 2.17
CA LEU A 17 10.34 7.37 2.46
C LEU A 17 9.22 8.38 2.22
N ASN A 18 8.49 8.24 1.11
CA ASN A 18 7.33 9.07 0.80
C ASN A 18 6.24 8.92 1.87
N THR A 19 5.98 7.69 2.35
CA THR A 19 5.02 7.50 3.45
C THR A 19 5.49 8.18 4.74
N LEU A 20 6.78 8.10 5.08
CA LEU A 20 7.34 8.78 6.26
C LEU A 20 7.16 10.30 6.17
N GLU A 21 7.47 10.90 5.01
CA GLU A 21 7.27 12.33 4.75
C GLU A 21 5.79 12.72 4.86
N ASN A 22 4.89 11.97 4.20
CA ASN A 22 3.46 12.24 4.25
C ASN A 22 2.86 12.09 5.66
N CYS A 23 3.48 11.28 6.53
CA CYS A 23 3.03 11.08 7.91
C CYS A 23 3.61 12.09 8.90
N GLU A 24 4.60 12.91 8.53
CA GLU A 24 5.39 13.71 9.48
C GLU A 24 4.53 14.65 10.33
N ASN A 25 3.49 15.22 9.72
CA ASN A 25 2.61 16.21 10.34
C ASN A 25 1.38 15.62 11.04
N PHE A 26 1.24 14.30 11.09
CA PHE A 26 0.11 13.64 11.76
C PHE A 26 0.35 13.57 13.28
N GLU A 27 -0.61 14.05 14.08
CA GLU A 27 -0.55 13.96 15.56
C GLU A 27 -0.36 12.51 16.06
N ASN A 28 -0.86 11.53 15.30
CA ASN A 28 -0.83 10.12 15.61
C ASN A 28 0.17 9.32 14.75
N LYS A 29 1.23 9.98 14.22
CA LYS A 29 2.19 9.37 13.27
C LYS A 29 2.75 8.03 13.75
N ASP A 30 3.12 7.90 15.02
CA ASP A 30 3.75 6.67 15.54
C ASP A 30 2.77 5.49 15.49
N LYS A 31 1.51 5.73 15.86
CA LYS A 31 0.43 4.73 15.77
C LYS A 31 0.18 4.34 14.31
N LEU A 32 0.16 5.31 13.40
CA LEU A 32 -0.04 5.09 11.97
C LEU A 32 1.12 4.27 11.38
N LEU A 33 2.37 4.68 11.60
CA LEU A 33 3.57 4.01 11.09
C LEU A 33 3.71 2.60 11.67
N LYS A 34 3.34 2.38 12.94
CA LYS A 34 3.29 1.05 13.55
C LYS A 34 2.25 0.14 12.86
N ALA A 35 1.06 0.67 12.56
CA ALA A 35 0.02 -0.06 11.83
C ALA A 35 0.43 -0.35 10.38
N TYR A 36 1.03 0.63 9.70
CA TYR A 36 1.59 0.50 8.36
C TYR A 36 2.65 -0.61 8.30
N LYS A 37 3.69 -0.52 9.14
CA LYS A 37 4.77 -1.52 9.25
C LYS A 37 4.22 -2.92 9.54
N SER A 38 3.31 -3.03 10.51
CA SER A 38 2.69 -4.31 10.87
C SER A 38 1.94 -4.94 9.70
N THR A 39 1.20 -4.11 8.94
CA THR A 39 0.44 -4.57 7.78
C THR A 39 1.36 -5.04 6.65
N ILE A 40 2.43 -4.28 6.35
CA ILE A 40 3.45 -4.65 5.36
C ILE A 40 4.08 -6.01 5.69
N LYS A 41 4.33 -6.31 6.98
CA LYS A 41 4.88 -7.61 7.39
C LYS A 41 3.99 -8.79 7.01
N GLY A 42 2.67 -8.61 7.07
CA GLY A 42 1.68 -9.63 6.69
C GLY A 42 1.36 -9.67 5.20
N LEU A 43 1.65 -8.58 4.47
CA LEU A 43 1.21 -8.38 3.08
C LEU A 43 1.61 -9.53 2.14
N GLY A 44 2.87 -9.95 2.17
CA GLY A 44 3.33 -11.04 1.30
C GLY A 44 2.59 -12.36 1.55
N SER A 45 2.31 -12.68 2.82
CA SER A 45 1.52 -13.86 3.19
C SER A 45 0.08 -13.75 2.71
N MET A 46 -0.52 -12.56 2.79
CA MET A 46 -1.87 -12.32 2.31
C MET A 46 -1.97 -12.51 0.79
N ILE A 47 -1.01 -11.98 0.03
CA ILE A 47 -0.96 -12.14 -1.42
C ILE A 47 -0.81 -13.62 -1.79
N ILE A 48 0.03 -14.39 -1.08
CA ILE A 48 0.20 -15.83 -1.34
C ILE A 48 -1.09 -16.61 -1.05
N GLN A 49 -1.79 -16.32 0.06
CA GLN A 49 -2.97 -17.07 0.50
C GLN A 49 -4.23 -16.70 -0.27
N ASN A 50 -4.45 -15.40 -0.50
CA ASN A 50 -5.71 -14.87 -1.05
C ASN A 50 -5.58 -14.43 -2.51
N GLY A 51 -4.37 -14.46 -3.07
CA GLY A 51 -4.04 -13.82 -4.33
C GLY A 51 -3.89 -12.29 -4.20
N LEU A 52 -3.22 -11.68 -5.18
CA LEU A 52 -3.08 -10.22 -5.25
C LEU A 52 -4.44 -9.52 -5.32
N TYR A 53 -5.31 -9.93 -6.24
CA TYR A 53 -6.64 -9.33 -6.44
C TYR A 53 -7.50 -9.39 -5.17
N GLY A 54 -7.55 -10.56 -4.51
CA GLY A 54 -8.29 -10.74 -3.26
C GLY A 54 -7.76 -9.86 -2.13
N THR A 55 -6.44 -9.67 -2.06
CA THR A 55 -5.78 -8.79 -1.08
C THR A 55 -6.18 -7.32 -1.29
N VAL A 56 -6.20 -6.84 -2.54
CA VAL A 56 -6.61 -5.47 -2.88
C VAL A 56 -8.09 -5.24 -2.53
N ILE A 57 -8.98 -6.17 -2.87
CA ILE A 57 -10.40 -6.11 -2.47
C ILE A 57 -10.53 -6.01 -0.94
N PHE A 58 -9.79 -6.84 -0.20
CA PHE A 58 -9.85 -6.84 1.26
C PHE A 58 -9.46 -5.47 1.83
N TYR A 59 -8.33 -4.88 1.40
CA TYR A 59 -7.92 -3.56 1.88
C TYR A 59 -8.89 -2.45 1.48
N ARG A 60 -9.37 -2.47 0.23
CA ARG A 60 -10.39 -1.52 -0.22
C ARG A 60 -11.66 -1.58 0.65
N SER A 61 -12.09 -2.78 1.06
CA SER A 61 -13.25 -2.94 1.95
C SER A 61 -13.03 -2.35 3.34
N LYS A 62 -11.78 -2.30 3.81
CA LYS A 62 -11.42 -1.70 5.10
C LYS A 62 -11.44 -0.17 5.06
N MET A 63 -11.18 0.44 3.89
CA MET A 63 -11.25 1.88 3.66
C MET A 63 -12.67 2.42 3.55
N ASN A 64 -13.57 1.67 2.89
CA ASN A 64 -14.95 2.07 2.65
C ASN A 64 -15.92 1.31 3.57
N PRO A 65 -16.09 1.69 4.84
CA PRO A 65 -17.19 1.17 5.65
C PRO A 65 -18.49 1.81 5.13
N LYS A 66 -19.09 1.24 4.08
CA LYS A 66 -20.44 1.65 3.69
C LYS A 66 -21.41 1.24 4.80
N SER A 67 -22.18 2.25 5.22
CA SER A 67 -23.44 2.24 5.97
C SER A 67 -23.44 1.93 7.47
N GLU A 68 -23.83 2.97 8.22
CA GLU A 68 -24.50 3.01 9.53
C GLU A 68 -23.66 3.16 10.80
N LYS A 69 -23.20 4.40 11.04
CA LYS A 69 -23.76 5.25 12.12
C LYS A 69 -23.10 6.63 12.10
N LYS A 70 -23.98 7.62 11.94
CA LYS A 70 -24.04 8.93 12.59
C LYS A 70 -22.81 9.48 13.32
N ASP A 71 -22.69 10.79 13.14
CA ASP A 71 -22.12 11.77 14.08
C ASP A 71 -20.60 11.92 14.13
N LYS A 72 -20.14 13.07 13.59
CA LYS A 72 -19.15 14.03 14.12
C LYS A 72 -17.77 13.55 14.63
N GLU A 73 -17.46 12.25 14.63
CA GLU A 73 -16.13 11.65 14.87
C GLU A 73 -15.33 11.42 13.57
N LYS A 74 -15.83 11.91 12.43
CA LYS A 74 -15.31 11.61 11.09
C LYS A 74 -13.83 11.93 10.88
N ASN A 75 -13.27 12.93 11.55
CA ASN A 75 -11.87 13.30 11.36
C ASN A 75 -10.92 12.34 12.09
N LYS A 76 -11.28 11.83 13.28
CA LYS A 76 -10.37 11.01 14.10
C LYS A 76 -10.26 9.56 13.61
N LYS A 77 -11.33 9.02 13.00
CA LYS A 77 -11.35 7.65 12.43
C LYS A 77 -10.77 7.56 11.01
N ALA A 78 -10.76 8.66 10.25
CA ALA A 78 -10.14 8.70 8.93
C ALA A 78 -8.63 8.49 9.02
N ASP A 79 -7.98 9.14 9.99
CA ASP A 79 -6.54 9.00 10.22
C ASP A 79 -6.13 7.59 10.67
N GLU A 80 -7.00 6.87 11.38
CA GLU A 80 -6.67 5.54 11.93
C GLU A 80 -6.47 4.45 10.87
N LYS A 81 -6.96 4.65 9.64
CA LYS A 81 -6.80 3.68 8.54
C LYS A 81 -6.05 4.23 7.34
N LYS A 82 -5.50 5.44 7.45
CA LYS A 82 -4.69 6.08 6.41
C LYS A 82 -3.52 5.20 5.94
N TYR A 83 -2.99 4.35 6.82
CA TYR A 83 -1.96 3.37 6.45
C TYR A 83 -2.39 2.37 5.37
N ILE A 84 -3.70 2.07 5.23
CA ILE A 84 -4.21 1.17 4.18
C ILE A 84 -4.15 1.87 2.83
N GLU A 85 -4.47 3.17 2.79
CA GLU A 85 -4.32 4.00 1.60
C GLU A 85 -2.87 4.01 1.13
N TYR A 86 -1.91 4.28 2.03
CA TYR A 86 -0.49 4.24 1.66
C TYR A 86 -0.07 2.88 1.08
N ILE A 87 -0.55 1.77 1.64
CA ILE A 87 -0.24 0.44 1.10
C ILE A 87 -0.83 0.25 -0.29
N LEU A 88 -2.08 0.65 -0.52
CA LEU A 88 -2.70 0.53 -1.83
C LEU A 88 -2.07 1.45 -2.87
N ASP A 89 -1.71 2.68 -2.48
CA ASP A 89 -0.98 3.62 -3.32
C ASP A 89 0.40 3.08 -3.70
N ASP A 90 1.13 2.49 -2.75
CA ASP A 90 2.43 1.88 -2.99
C ASP A 90 2.34 0.65 -3.91
N LEU A 91 1.26 -0.14 -3.80
CA LEU A 91 0.98 -1.22 -4.74
C LEU A 91 0.66 -0.67 -6.13
N CYS A 92 -0.14 0.39 -6.24
CA CYS A 92 -0.40 1.07 -7.52
C CYS A 92 0.90 1.59 -8.14
N ALA A 93 1.76 2.26 -7.36
CA ALA A 93 3.04 2.80 -7.83
C ALA A 93 3.94 1.71 -8.44
N PHE A 94 3.93 0.49 -7.88
CA PHE A 94 4.59 -0.66 -8.50
C PHE A 94 4.04 -0.98 -9.88
N PHE A 95 2.72 -0.94 -10.06
CA PHE A 95 2.12 -1.17 -11.37
C PHE A 95 2.36 -0.03 -12.34
N GLU A 96 2.35 1.22 -11.88
CA GLU A 96 2.67 2.39 -12.71
C GLU A 96 4.13 2.39 -13.19
N GLU A 97 5.06 1.90 -12.36
CA GLU A 97 6.48 1.87 -12.71
C GLU A 97 6.82 0.70 -13.65
N PHE A 98 6.25 -0.49 -13.39
CA PHE A 98 6.70 -1.73 -14.04
C PHE A 98 5.73 -2.29 -15.08
N TYR A 99 4.57 -1.67 -15.24
CA TYR A 99 3.52 -2.07 -16.15
C TYR A 99 2.87 -0.83 -16.77
N ASP A 100 2.16 -1.02 -17.88
CA ASP A 100 1.40 0.04 -18.55
C ASP A 100 0.07 0.28 -17.80
N PHE A 101 0.18 0.74 -16.56
CA PHE A 101 -0.92 1.09 -15.68
C PHE A 101 -0.83 2.57 -15.30
N GLU A 102 -1.97 3.26 -15.34
CA GLU A 102 -2.08 4.63 -14.84
C GLU A 102 -3.19 4.69 -13.79
N ASN A 103 -2.85 5.14 -12.57
CA ASN A 103 -3.84 5.27 -11.52
C ASN A 103 -4.65 6.57 -11.67
N ILE A 104 -5.66 6.54 -12.54
CA ILE A 104 -6.53 7.69 -12.84
C ILE A 104 -7.41 8.11 -11.63
N GLU A 105 -7.83 7.17 -10.78
CA GLU A 105 -8.71 7.43 -9.62
C GLU A 105 -8.10 6.94 -8.30
N LYS A 106 -7.26 7.77 -7.68
CA LYS A 106 -6.51 7.43 -6.46
C LYS A 106 -7.37 7.05 -5.25
N ASP A 107 -8.63 7.46 -5.21
CA ASP A 107 -9.45 7.33 -3.99
C ASP A 107 -10.41 6.12 -3.97
N ASN A 108 -10.50 5.33 -5.05
CA ASN A 108 -11.43 4.17 -5.08
C ASN A 108 -10.82 2.84 -5.55
N TYR A 109 -9.64 2.85 -6.18
CA TYR A 109 -8.89 1.68 -6.68
C TYR A 109 -9.69 0.73 -7.59
N ASN A 110 -10.82 1.17 -8.18
CA ASN A 110 -11.60 0.37 -9.12
C ASN A 110 -10.81 0.14 -10.41
N ASN A 111 -10.18 1.19 -10.94
CA ASN A 111 -9.29 1.11 -12.09
C ASN A 111 -8.14 0.12 -11.85
N PHE A 112 -7.58 0.09 -10.65
CA PHE A 112 -6.53 -0.86 -10.29
C PHE A 112 -7.06 -2.29 -10.30
N LEU A 113 -8.24 -2.53 -9.71
CA LEU A 113 -8.90 -3.84 -9.76
C LEU A 113 -9.21 -4.28 -11.20
N GLU A 114 -9.78 -3.40 -12.02
CA GLU A 114 -10.05 -3.69 -13.43
C GLU A 114 -8.78 -4.01 -14.22
N PHE A 115 -7.68 -3.29 -13.94
CA PHE A 115 -6.37 -3.58 -14.53
C PHE A 115 -5.88 -4.98 -14.14
N LEU A 116 -5.95 -5.32 -12.85
CA LEU A 116 -5.55 -6.65 -12.37
C LEU A 116 -6.40 -7.76 -12.99
N GLU A 117 -7.72 -7.56 -13.12
CA GLU A 117 -8.65 -8.55 -13.69
C GLU A 117 -8.36 -8.84 -15.17
N LYS A 118 -7.96 -7.82 -15.95
CA LYS A 118 -7.62 -7.96 -17.37
C LYS A 118 -6.20 -8.48 -17.61
N GLY A 119 -5.34 -8.39 -16.61
CA GLY A 119 -3.91 -8.71 -16.72
C GLY A 119 -3.56 -10.16 -16.36
N ASN A 120 -2.27 -10.46 -16.44
CA ASN A 120 -1.74 -11.76 -16.06
C ASN A 120 -1.50 -11.83 -14.55
N LEU A 121 -2.56 -12.18 -13.80
CA LEU A 121 -2.53 -12.21 -12.33
C LEU A 121 -1.38 -13.05 -11.74
N LYS A 122 -1.01 -14.17 -12.38
CA LYS A 122 0.11 -15.00 -11.90
C LYS A 122 1.44 -14.26 -12.00
N GLU A 123 1.71 -13.65 -13.15
CA GLU A 123 2.94 -12.89 -13.37
C GLU A 123 3.01 -11.65 -12.47
N PHE A 124 1.90 -10.92 -12.34
CA PHE A 124 1.77 -9.79 -11.44
C PHE A 124 2.08 -10.19 -10.00
N GLN A 125 1.50 -11.30 -9.55
CA GLN A 125 1.74 -11.83 -8.22
C GLN A 125 3.21 -12.22 -8.00
N ASP A 126 3.83 -12.93 -8.94
CA ASP A 126 5.23 -13.36 -8.83
C ASP A 126 6.18 -12.14 -8.74
N ARG A 127 5.97 -11.10 -9.56
CA ARG A 127 6.81 -9.89 -9.54
C ARG A 127 6.56 -9.02 -8.31
N ILE A 128 5.30 -8.80 -7.92
CA ILE A 128 5.00 -7.92 -6.78
C ILE A 128 5.44 -8.53 -5.43
N LEU A 129 5.53 -9.85 -5.31
CA LEU A 129 6.10 -10.48 -4.12
C LEU A 129 7.57 -10.11 -3.89
N SER A 130 8.34 -9.87 -4.98
CA SER A 130 9.70 -9.35 -4.88
C SER A 130 9.71 -7.92 -4.30
N PHE A 131 8.82 -7.07 -4.80
CA PHE A 131 8.61 -5.71 -4.28
C PHE A 131 8.24 -5.74 -2.79
N VAL A 132 7.21 -6.51 -2.42
CA VAL A 132 6.75 -6.65 -1.03
C VAL A 132 7.87 -7.17 -0.12
N GLY A 133 8.75 -8.03 -0.63
CA GLY A 133 9.93 -8.50 0.10
C GLY A 133 10.89 -7.36 0.47
N TRP A 134 11.20 -6.47 -0.47
CA TRP A 134 12.05 -5.29 -0.22
C TRP A 134 11.33 -4.22 0.59
N TYR A 135 10.07 -3.98 0.29
CA TYR A 135 9.19 -3.05 1.00
C TYR A 135 9.11 -3.38 2.49
N ARG A 136 8.97 -4.67 2.84
CA ARG A 136 9.07 -5.14 4.23
C ARG A 136 10.44 -4.86 4.85
N ARG A 137 11.53 -5.15 4.14
CA ARG A 137 12.89 -4.91 4.65
C ARG A 137 13.11 -3.42 4.96
N TYR A 138 12.68 -2.55 4.06
CA TYR A 138 12.81 -1.11 4.25
C TYR A 138 11.87 -0.57 5.33
N ALA A 139 10.66 -1.10 5.46
CA ALA A 139 9.81 -0.80 6.61
C ALA A 139 10.48 -1.21 7.94
N ASP A 140 11.21 -2.33 7.98
CA ASP A 140 11.97 -2.73 9.18
C ASP A 140 13.19 -1.85 9.47
N ILE A 141 13.82 -1.27 8.43
CA ILE A 141 15.01 -0.40 8.53
C ILE A 141 14.64 1.04 8.91
N PHE A 142 13.68 1.65 8.20
CA PHE A 142 13.41 3.09 8.27
C PHE A 142 12.32 3.48 9.27
N ILE A 143 11.36 2.59 9.53
CA ILE A 143 10.37 2.82 10.58
C ILE A 143 11.00 2.28 11.85
N GLU A 144 11.37 3.18 12.77
CA GLU A 144 12.09 2.82 14.00
C GLU A 144 11.42 1.64 14.72
N LYS A 145 12.24 0.81 15.38
CA LYS A 145 11.71 -0.06 16.42
C LYS A 145 11.43 0.85 17.60
N ASP A 146 10.18 0.91 18.05
CA ASP A 146 9.86 1.44 19.38
C ASP A 146 10.94 0.91 20.34
N LYS A 147 11.70 1.82 20.96
CA LYS A 147 12.51 1.45 22.12
C LYS A 147 11.50 1.07 23.19
N ASP A 148 11.33 -0.23 23.39
CA ASP A 148 10.60 -0.81 24.53
C ASP A 148 11.12 -0.24 25.86
#